data_AF-A0A939QLK6-F1
#
_entry.id   AF-A0A939QLK6-F1
#
_cell.length_a   1.000
_cell.length_b   1.000
_cell.length_c   1.000
_cell.angle_alpha   90.00
_cell.angle_beta   90.00
_cell.angle_gamma   90.00
#
_symmetry.space_group_name_H-M   'P 1'
#
loop_
_entity.id
_entity.type
_entity.pdbx_description
1 polymer ?
#
loop_
_entity_poly.entity_id
_entity_poly.type
_entity_poly.pdbx_seq_one_letter_code
_entity_poly.pdbx_strand_id
1 'polypeptide(L)'
;MQHWDDGGDRLRNARGMFPDLAARLDAALARHGRASDSDPAVGGTSDRRTDDIDAWLDAGASRLRASEFQATGFAEIIDDAARSSMEASFTAARAVAGWAGIAVPEPEAFAAAGADLMRLGERIAQDPALVAVPAPYGLGRTAWSALFADAARRFPEVFRGTAGLVLSHEAEREFALLDQPPMEAEVRVGGASDGRGTRAPVWTLRLVPASDAPPLLGLGFAHGPHVSLTEMFMLQLGRLAAGEREPLDANSFTWLANALGEGRLGARHIFDDSEGVVRVSTRGVFNQGPHMGARQPYC
;
A
#
# COMPACT_ATOMS: atom_id res chain seq x y z
N MET A 1 -25.24 33.15 32.30
CA MET A 1 -25.35 33.12 30.82
C MET A 1 -24.16 33.88 30.29
N GLN A 2 -23.08 33.16 29.94
CA GLN A 2 -21.82 33.76 29.48
C GLN A 2 -21.46 33.03 28.20
N HIS A 3 -21.69 33.72 27.08
CA HIS A 3 -21.47 33.24 25.72
C HIS A 3 -19.96 33.30 25.47
N TRP A 4 -19.29 32.15 25.39
CA TRP A 4 -17.88 32.10 24.99
C TRP A 4 -17.81 32.32 23.48
N ASP A 5 -17.20 33.43 23.08
CA ASP A 5 -16.84 33.77 21.70
C ASP A 5 -15.56 33.00 21.29
N ASP A 6 -15.66 31.67 21.37
CA ASP A 6 -14.52 30.75 21.36
C ASP A 6 -13.89 30.58 19.96
N GLY A 7 -14.60 30.99 18.91
CA GLY A 7 -14.17 30.86 17.52
C GLY A 7 -13.15 31.93 17.10
N GLY A 8 -13.38 33.18 17.52
CA GLY A 8 -12.53 34.31 17.17
C GLY A 8 -11.13 34.22 17.78
N ASP A 9 -11.04 33.77 19.04
CA ASP A 9 -9.77 33.66 19.76
C ASP A 9 -8.94 32.46 19.34
N ARG A 10 -9.58 31.34 18.95
CA ARG A 10 -8.89 30.18 18.35
C ARG A 10 -8.29 30.53 16.99
N LEU A 11 -9.03 31.28 16.16
CA LEU A 11 -8.52 31.74 14.86
C LEU A 11 -7.37 32.74 15.02
N ARG A 12 -7.45 33.62 16.02
CA ARG A 12 -6.38 34.57 16.35
C ARG A 12 -5.11 33.87 16.84
N ASN A 13 -5.26 32.84 17.69
CA ASN A 13 -4.14 32.02 18.16
C ASN A 13 -3.51 31.20 17.03
N ALA A 14 -4.31 30.57 16.16
CA ALA A 14 -3.81 29.82 15.01
C ALA A 14 -3.02 30.73 14.04
N ARG A 15 -3.47 31.96 13.81
CA ARG A 15 -2.76 32.96 13.01
C ARG A 15 -1.44 33.41 13.65
N GLY A 16 -1.36 33.44 14.98
CA GLY A 16 -0.13 33.71 15.72
C GLY A 16 0.89 32.58 15.65
N MET A 17 0.44 31.33 15.61
CA MET A 17 1.32 30.15 15.51
C MET A 17 1.87 29.92 14.10
N PHE A 18 1.16 30.37 13.05
CA PHE A 18 1.54 30.16 11.65
C PHE A 18 1.45 31.45 10.82
N PRO A 19 2.29 32.47 11.12
CA PRO A 19 2.20 33.80 10.52
C PRO A 19 2.39 33.79 8.99
N ASP A 20 3.28 32.94 8.49
CA ASP A 20 3.54 32.83 7.04
C ASP A 20 2.37 32.19 6.29
N LEU A 21 1.67 31.23 6.91
CA LEU A 21 0.48 30.59 6.33
C LEU A 21 -0.69 31.58 6.30
N ALA A 22 -0.88 32.33 7.37
CA ALA A 22 -1.89 33.39 7.44
C ALA A 22 -1.65 34.47 6.37
N ALA A 23 -0.41 34.91 6.21
CA ALA A 23 -0.04 35.89 5.18
C ALA A 23 -0.27 35.36 3.75
N ARG A 24 0.02 34.07 3.49
CA ARG A 24 -0.23 33.43 2.20
C ARG A 24 -1.72 33.30 1.90
N LEU A 25 -2.54 32.98 2.90
CA LEU A 25 -4.00 32.92 2.80
C LEU A 25 -4.59 34.31 2.52
N ASP A 26 -4.16 35.33 3.24
CA ASP A 26 -4.59 36.72 3.04
C ASP A 26 -4.20 37.23 1.64
N ALA A 27 -2.99 36.91 1.19
CA ALA A 27 -2.52 37.26 -0.15
C ALA A 27 -3.31 36.52 -1.25
N ALA A 28 -3.78 35.30 -0.99
CA ALA A 28 -4.64 34.56 -1.92
C ALA A 28 -6.06 35.14 -1.95
N LEU A 29 -6.65 35.40 -0.78
CA LEU A 29 -7.95 36.06 -0.65
C LEU A 29 -7.95 37.46 -1.28
N ALA A 30 -6.89 38.24 -1.12
CA ALA A 30 -6.77 39.56 -1.75
C ALA A 30 -6.62 39.48 -3.28
N ARG A 31 -5.92 38.45 -3.80
CA ARG A 31 -5.78 38.20 -5.24
C ARG A 31 -7.10 37.77 -5.88
N HIS A 32 -7.87 36.94 -5.19
CA HIS A 32 -9.14 36.43 -5.69
C HIS A 32 -10.36 37.30 -5.32
N GLY A 33 -10.25 38.18 -4.31
CA GLY A 33 -11.31 39.04 -3.81
C GLY A 33 -11.50 40.36 -4.57
N ARG A 34 -10.48 40.88 -5.25
CA ARG A 34 -10.51 42.21 -5.90
C ARG A 34 -11.25 42.31 -7.24
N ALA A 35 -11.85 41.23 -7.74
CA ALA A 35 -12.59 41.25 -9.00
C ALA A 35 -14.08 41.65 -8.86
N SER A 36 -14.53 42.14 -7.69
CA SER A 36 -15.95 42.21 -7.34
C SER A 36 -16.44 43.54 -6.77
N ASP A 37 -15.91 44.68 -7.21
CA ASP A 37 -16.45 46.00 -6.81
C ASP A 37 -17.00 46.85 -7.97
N SER A 38 -17.31 46.25 -9.12
CA SER A 38 -18.02 46.98 -10.18
C SER A 38 -18.79 46.06 -11.14
N ASP A 39 -19.89 45.45 -10.68
CA ASP A 39 -21.12 45.30 -11.50
C ASP A 39 -22.27 44.67 -10.69
N PRO A 40 -23.48 45.26 -10.66
CA PRO A 40 -24.63 44.66 -10.01
C PRO A 40 -25.53 44.00 -11.06
N ALA A 41 -25.21 42.80 -11.53
CA ALA A 41 -26.19 41.88 -12.12
C ALA A 41 -25.59 40.50 -12.42
N VAL A 42 -26.41 39.47 -12.21
CA VAL A 42 -26.29 38.05 -12.63
C VAL A 42 -25.99 37.10 -11.45
N GLY A 43 -27.08 36.58 -10.88
CA GLY A 43 -27.06 35.39 -10.04
C GLY A 43 -26.63 34.17 -10.85
N GLY A 44 -25.61 33.47 -10.35
CA GLY A 44 -25.09 32.23 -10.94
C GLY A 44 -23.59 31.99 -10.77
N THR A 45 -22.83 32.94 -10.21
CA THR A 45 -21.35 32.85 -10.07
C THR A 45 -20.87 32.42 -8.69
N SER A 46 -21.76 32.22 -7.72
CA SER A 46 -21.44 31.76 -6.36
C SER A 46 -20.88 30.32 -6.35
N ASP A 47 -21.46 29.42 -7.14
CA ASP A 47 -21.07 28.00 -7.13
C ASP A 47 -19.67 27.80 -7.71
N ARG A 48 -19.40 28.32 -8.91
CA ARG A 48 -18.08 28.18 -9.57
C ARG A 48 -16.92 28.73 -8.74
N ARG A 49 -17.14 29.82 -8.01
CA ARG A 49 -16.10 30.44 -7.19
C ARG A 49 -15.81 29.62 -5.93
N THR A 50 -16.82 28.94 -5.39
CA THR A 50 -16.66 28.02 -4.27
C THR A 50 -15.97 26.75 -4.73
N ASP A 51 -16.36 26.21 -5.89
CA ASP A 51 -15.71 25.06 -6.52
C ASP A 51 -14.23 25.31 -6.83
N ASP A 52 -13.87 26.51 -7.31
CA ASP A 52 -12.47 26.88 -7.60
C ASP A 52 -11.63 27.02 -6.32
N ILE A 53 -12.24 27.48 -5.22
CA ILE A 53 -11.58 27.58 -3.91
C ILE A 53 -11.41 26.19 -3.30
N ASP A 54 -12.43 25.34 -3.36
CA ASP A 54 -12.40 23.97 -2.86
C ASP A 54 -11.38 23.14 -3.65
N ALA A 55 -11.36 23.24 -4.98
CA ALA A 55 -10.35 22.59 -5.81
C ALA A 55 -8.91 23.08 -5.50
N TRP A 56 -8.75 24.37 -5.21
CA TRP A 56 -7.46 24.93 -4.81
C TRP A 56 -7.04 24.48 -3.40
N LEU A 57 -7.98 24.41 -2.46
CA LEU A 57 -7.77 23.89 -1.10
C LEU A 57 -7.43 22.40 -1.15
N ASP A 58 -8.11 21.61 -1.98
CA ASP A 58 -7.82 20.18 -2.19
C ASP A 58 -6.45 19.97 -2.84
N ALA A 59 -6.10 20.79 -3.83
CA ALA A 59 -4.76 20.76 -4.43
C ALA A 59 -3.67 21.24 -3.45
N GLY A 60 -4.00 22.18 -2.56
CA GLY A 60 -3.14 22.63 -1.47
C GLY A 60 -2.94 21.54 -0.42
N ALA A 61 -4.02 20.92 0.04
CA ALA A 61 -4.03 19.82 0.99
C ALA A 61 -3.35 18.57 0.42
N SER A 62 -3.49 18.30 -0.88
CA SER A 62 -2.81 17.20 -1.56
C SER A 62 -1.30 17.44 -1.64
N ARG A 63 -0.87 18.69 -1.89
CA ARG A 63 0.55 19.07 -1.86
C ARG A 63 1.15 19.00 -0.46
N LEU A 64 0.45 19.52 0.56
CA LEU A 64 0.90 19.47 1.95
C LEU A 64 0.99 18.02 2.47
N ARG A 65 0.00 17.18 2.13
CA ARG A 65 0.06 15.74 2.38
C ARG A 65 1.22 15.06 1.67
N ALA A 66 1.56 15.49 0.45
CA ALA A 66 2.65 14.91 -0.32
C ALA A 66 4.06 15.39 0.10
N SER A 67 4.22 16.53 0.78
CA SER A 67 5.56 17.09 1.04
C SER A 67 5.92 17.37 2.50
N GLU A 68 4.97 17.74 3.37
CA GLU A 68 5.29 18.13 4.77
C GLU A 68 4.75 17.11 5.79
N PHE A 69 3.61 16.47 5.52
CA PHE A 69 3.03 15.47 6.41
C PHE A 69 3.44 14.02 6.10
N GLN A 70 4.04 13.75 4.95
CA GLN A 70 4.60 12.42 4.67
C GLN A 70 5.83 12.09 5.53
N ALA A 71 6.61 13.10 5.91
CA ALA A 71 7.79 12.93 6.76
C ALA A 71 7.45 12.74 8.25
N THR A 72 6.20 12.99 8.69
CA THR A 72 5.82 12.86 10.11
C THR A 72 5.50 11.42 10.51
N GLY A 73 4.93 10.62 9.61
CA GLY A 73 4.53 9.24 9.91
C GLY A 73 5.69 8.29 10.22
N PHE A 74 6.92 8.65 9.82
CA PHE A 74 8.14 7.87 10.08
C PHE A 74 9.21 8.67 10.83
N ALA A 75 8.84 9.80 11.44
CA ALA A 75 9.79 10.68 12.15
C ALA A 75 10.53 9.97 13.30
N GLU A 76 9.95 8.88 13.83
CA GLU A 76 10.54 8.06 14.90
C GLU A 76 11.68 7.14 14.42
N ILE A 77 11.79 6.87 13.12
CA ILE A 77 12.87 6.05 12.56
C ILE A 77 14.14 6.89 12.50
N ILE A 78 15.16 6.53 13.27
CA ILE A 78 16.42 7.30 13.38
C ILE A 78 17.26 7.21 12.10
N ASP A 79 17.37 6.02 11.50
CA ASP A 79 18.18 5.78 10.31
C ASP A 79 17.51 6.35 9.05
N ASP A 80 18.20 7.26 8.36
CA ASP A 80 17.64 7.97 7.20
C ASP A 80 17.38 7.03 6.01
N ALA A 81 18.22 6.01 5.79
CA ALA A 81 18.05 5.07 4.70
C ALA A 81 16.85 4.15 4.94
N ALA A 82 16.68 3.67 6.18
CA ALA A 82 15.52 2.88 6.59
C ALA A 82 14.23 3.71 6.50
N ARG A 83 14.28 4.99 6.90
CA ARG A 83 13.15 5.93 6.77
C ARG A 83 12.74 6.09 5.30
N SER A 84 13.71 6.39 4.42
CA SER A 84 13.45 6.50 2.98
C SER A 84 12.93 5.20 2.36
N SER A 85 13.41 4.04 2.83
CA SER A 85 12.91 2.73 2.38
C SER A 85 11.43 2.51 2.77
N MET A 86 11.04 2.89 3.99
CA MET A 86 9.63 2.86 4.40
C MET A 86 8.75 3.82 3.59
N GLU A 87 9.21 5.04 3.38
CA GLU A 87 8.49 6.04 2.57
C GLU A 87 8.30 5.57 1.13
N ALA A 88 9.35 4.98 0.54
CA ALA A 88 9.29 4.38 -0.80
C ALA A 88 8.29 3.21 -0.84
N SER A 89 8.28 2.36 0.19
CA SER A 89 7.35 1.24 0.32
C SER A 89 5.89 1.68 0.36
N PHE A 90 5.56 2.70 1.17
CA PHE A 90 4.21 3.25 1.22
C PHE A 90 3.83 4.00 -0.06
N THR A 91 4.79 4.68 -0.70
CA THR A 91 4.57 5.33 -2.00
C THR A 91 4.22 4.30 -3.08
N ALA A 92 4.96 3.20 -3.15
CA ALA A 92 4.68 2.10 -4.06
C ALA A 92 3.32 1.45 -3.76
N ALA A 93 3.00 1.21 -2.49
CA ALA A 93 1.71 0.68 -2.09
C ALA A 93 0.54 1.60 -2.50
N ARG A 94 0.69 2.93 -2.31
CA ARG A 94 -0.31 3.93 -2.74
C ARG A 94 -0.49 3.94 -4.26
N ALA A 95 0.60 3.79 -5.03
CA ALA A 95 0.50 3.70 -6.48
C ALA A 95 -0.31 2.47 -6.92
N VAL A 96 -0.02 1.28 -6.37
CA VAL A 96 -0.74 0.04 -6.67
C VAL A 96 -2.20 0.13 -6.21
N ALA A 97 -2.44 0.61 -4.99
CA ALA A 97 -3.77 0.83 -4.43
C ALA A 97 -4.61 1.79 -5.30
N GLY A 98 -3.97 2.84 -5.83
CA GLY A 98 -4.57 3.77 -6.77
C GLY A 98 -5.04 3.11 -8.07
N TRP A 99 -4.35 2.07 -8.56
CA TRP A 99 -4.79 1.30 -9.73
C TRP A 99 -6.09 0.53 -9.47
N ALA A 100 -6.32 0.11 -8.22
CA ALA A 100 -7.56 -0.54 -7.79
C ALA A 100 -8.61 0.43 -7.22
N GLY A 101 -8.32 1.74 -7.16
CA GLY A 101 -9.22 2.73 -6.57
C GLY A 101 -9.42 2.57 -5.06
N ILE A 102 -8.47 1.94 -4.35
CA ILE A 102 -8.50 1.77 -2.89
C ILE A 102 -7.49 2.71 -2.21
N ALA A 103 -7.79 3.14 -0.99
CA ALA A 103 -6.89 3.95 -0.19
C ALA A 103 -6.02 3.08 0.72
N VAL A 104 -4.72 3.38 0.77
CA VAL A 104 -3.80 2.80 1.76
C VAL A 104 -3.96 3.57 3.07
N PRO A 105 -4.08 2.90 4.24
CA PRO A 105 -4.02 3.58 5.52
C PRO A 105 -2.69 4.32 5.69
N GLU A 106 -2.74 5.46 6.38
CA GLU A 106 -1.52 6.18 6.73
C GLU A 106 -0.68 5.37 7.74
N PRO A 107 0.65 5.57 7.79
CA PRO A 107 1.54 4.86 8.73
C PRO A 107 1.05 4.92 10.19
N GLU A 108 0.52 6.06 10.61
CA GLU A 108 -0.02 6.29 11.96
C GLU A 108 -1.22 5.38 12.27
N ALA A 109 -1.99 4.98 11.27
CA ALA A 109 -3.09 4.03 11.47
C ALA A 109 -2.57 2.63 11.81
N PHE A 110 -1.43 2.22 11.22
CA PHE A 110 -0.76 0.99 11.60
C PHE A 110 -0.14 1.10 13.00
N ALA A 111 0.49 2.23 13.33
CA ALA A 111 1.00 2.48 14.68
C ALA A 111 -0.11 2.42 15.73
N ALA A 112 -1.25 3.07 15.48
CA ALA A 112 -2.44 3.02 16.34
C ALA A 112 -3.03 1.61 16.49
N ALA A 113 -2.88 0.76 15.47
CA ALA A 113 -3.28 -0.65 15.50
C ALA A 113 -2.20 -1.57 16.12
N GLY A 114 -1.08 -1.02 16.59
CA GLY A 114 -0.03 -1.74 17.32
C GLY A 114 1.26 -2.02 16.55
N ALA A 115 1.46 -1.47 15.34
CA ALA A 115 2.74 -1.60 14.65
C ALA A 115 3.83 -0.75 15.31
N ASP A 116 4.96 -1.36 15.62
CA ASP A 116 6.16 -0.66 16.09
C ASP A 116 6.99 -0.19 14.88
N LEU A 117 6.67 0.99 14.36
CA LEU A 117 7.33 1.53 13.16
C LEU A 117 8.83 1.78 13.37
N MET A 118 9.23 2.16 14.58
CA MET A 118 10.65 2.34 14.92
C MET A 118 11.40 1.00 14.83
N ARG A 119 10.88 -0.06 15.45
CA ARG A 119 11.48 -1.40 15.38
C ARG A 119 11.52 -1.96 13.96
N LEU A 120 10.47 -1.73 13.17
CA LEU A 120 10.47 -2.10 11.75
C LEU A 120 11.59 -1.34 10.99
N GLY A 121 11.81 -0.06 11.30
CA GLY A 121 12.91 0.74 10.75
C GLY A 121 14.29 0.20 11.15
N GLU A 122 14.47 -0.16 12.43
CA GLU A 122 15.70 -0.80 12.91
C GLU A 122 16.01 -2.11 12.18
N ARG A 123 14.98 -2.92 11.88
CA ARG A 123 15.14 -4.16 11.10
C ARG A 123 15.56 -3.89 9.66
N ILE A 124 14.98 -2.88 9.01
CA ILE A 124 15.40 -2.48 7.65
C ILE A 124 16.85 -1.97 7.67
N ALA A 125 17.25 -1.21 8.69
CA ALA A 125 18.63 -0.73 8.83
C ALA A 125 19.62 -1.90 9.02
N GLN A 126 19.20 -2.97 9.72
CA GLN A 126 20.00 -4.19 9.92
C GLN A 126 20.08 -5.06 8.67
N ASP A 127 18.99 -5.15 7.91
CA ASP A 127 18.90 -5.93 6.68
C ASP A 127 18.18 -5.11 5.59
N PRO A 128 18.93 -4.41 4.73
CA PRO A 128 18.36 -3.59 3.65
C PRO A 128 17.61 -4.39 2.58
N ALA A 129 17.69 -5.73 2.59
CA ALA A 129 16.86 -6.55 1.70
C ALA A 129 15.40 -6.65 2.18
N LEU A 130 15.08 -6.16 3.38
CA LEU A 130 13.71 -6.12 3.90
C LEU A 130 12.94 -4.91 3.37
N VAL A 131 11.74 -5.19 2.86
CA VAL A 131 10.81 -4.18 2.37
C VAL A 131 9.56 -4.20 3.25
N ALA A 132 9.08 -3.02 3.65
CA ALA A 132 7.81 -2.91 4.34
C ALA A 132 6.65 -3.12 3.34
N VAL A 133 5.72 -4.02 3.63
CA VAL A 133 4.63 -4.34 2.70
C VAL A 133 3.27 -4.05 3.36
N PRO A 134 2.67 -2.87 3.07
CA PRO A 134 1.25 -2.64 3.35
C PRO A 134 0.39 -3.49 2.41
N ALA A 135 -0.32 -4.50 2.95
CA ALA A 135 -1.04 -5.49 2.14
C ALA A 135 -2.57 -5.44 2.35
N PRO A 136 -3.39 -5.23 1.29
CA PRO A 136 -4.85 -5.24 1.37
C PRO A 136 -5.44 -6.63 1.14
N TYR A 137 -5.91 -7.27 2.20
CA TYR A 137 -6.57 -8.57 2.17
C TYR A 137 -8.07 -8.46 1.91
N GLY A 138 -8.62 -9.48 1.26
CA GLY A 138 -10.05 -9.59 0.97
C GLY A 138 -10.50 -8.85 -0.29
N LEU A 139 -9.58 -8.46 -1.18
CA LEU A 139 -9.91 -7.90 -2.51
C LEU A 139 -10.54 -8.95 -3.43
N GLY A 140 -10.14 -10.21 -3.25
CA GLY A 140 -10.61 -11.35 -4.04
C GLY A 140 -9.90 -11.50 -5.38
N ARG A 141 -10.08 -12.67 -5.98
CA ARG A 141 -9.37 -13.11 -7.20
C ARG A 141 -9.53 -12.12 -8.34
N THR A 142 -10.77 -11.67 -8.60
CA THR A 142 -11.08 -10.80 -9.73
C THR A 142 -10.31 -9.48 -9.66
N ALA A 143 -10.24 -8.86 -8.48
CA ALA A 143 -9.51 -7.61 -8.28
C ALA A 143 -8.00 -7.80 -8.49
N TRP A 144 -7.42 -8.87 -7.93
CA TRP A 144 -6.00 -9.18 -8.13
C TRP A 144 -5.67 -9.50 -9.59
N SER A 145 -6.48 -10.31 -10.27
CA SER A 145 -6.29 -10.57 -11.71
C SER A 145 -6.39 -9.30 -12.55
N ALA A 146 -7.31 -8.39 -12.22
CA ALA A 146 -7.42 -7.11 -12.91
C ALA A 146 -6.19 -6.22 -12.67
N LEU A 147 -5.66 -6.17 -11.45
CA LEU A 147 -4.43 -5.45 -11.11
C LEU A 147 -3.22 -5.98 -11.90
N PHE A 148 -3.02 -7.30 -11.97
CA PHE A 148 -1.93 -7.88 -12.74
C PHE A 148 -2.09 -7.68 -14.25
N ALA A 149 -3.32 -7.77 -14.78
CA ALA A 149 -3.57 -7.47 -16.18
C ALA A 149 -3.29 -6.00 -16.50
N ASP A 150 -3.56 -5.09 -15.56
CA ASP A 150 -3.26 -3.67 -15.69
C ASP A 150 -1.76 -3.39 -15.60
N ALA A 151 -1.05 -4.04 -14.68
CA ALA A 151 0.40 -4.02 -14.62
C ALA A 151 1.03 -4.56 -15.91
N ALA A 152 0.50 -5.65 -16.48
CA ALA A 152 0.99 -6.20 -17.74
C ALA A 152 0.83 -5.25 -18.93
N ARG A 153 -0.23 -4.42 -18.95
CA ARG A 153 -0.38 -3.35 -19.94
C ARG A 153 0.60 -2.20 -19.72
N ARG A 154 0.92 -1.86 -18.47
CA ARG A 154 1.86 -0.78 -18.13
C ARG A 154 3.32 -1.16 -18.33
N PHE A 155 3.65 -2.43 -18.11
CA PHE A 155 5.02 -2.97 -18.13
C PHE A 155 5.11 -4.18 -19.08
N PRO A 156 4.85 -3.98 -20.40
CA PRO A 156 4.85 -5.07 -21.37
C PRO A 156 6.21 -5.76 -21.50
N GLU A 157 7.31 -5.08 -21.17
CA GLU A 157 8.66 -5.62 -21.15
C GLU A 157 8.86 -6.70 -20.07
N VAL A 158 8.13 -6.60 -18.95
CA VAL A 158 8.19 -7.58 -17.87
C VAL A 158 7.27 -8.76 -18.19
N PHE A 159 6.03 -8.47 -18.57
CA PHE A 159 5.00 -9.50 -18.72
C PHE A 159 4.87 -10.10 -20.11
N ARG A 160 5.71 -9.68 -21.06
CA ARG A 160 5.78 -10.21 -22.44
C ARG A 160 4.41 -10.25 -23.16
N GLY A 161 3.52 -9.30 -22.84
CA GLY A 161 2.18 -9.19 -23.41
C GLY A 161 1.13 -10.16 -22.86
N THR A 162 1.39 -10.85 -21.75
CA THR A 162 0.44 -11.77 -21.09
C THR A 162 -0.54 -11.04 -20.15
N ALA A 163 -1.44 -11.80 -19.50
CA ALA A 163 -2.33 -11.27 -18.45
C ALA A 163 -1.62 -11.03 -17.10
N GLY A 164 -0.35 -11.40 -16.98
CA GLY A 164 0.49 -11.15 -15.81
C GLY A 164 0.30 -12.08 -14.60
N LEU A 165 -0.86 -12.75 -14.47
CA LEU A 165 -1.14 -13.68 -13.38
C LEU A 165 -1.77 -14.99 -13.88
N VAL A 166 -1.20 -16.12 -13.44
CA VAL A 166 -1.73 -17.48 -13.69
C VAL A 166 -1.89 -18.22 -12.37
N LEU A 167 -3.08 -18.77 -12.14
CA LEU A 167 -3.43 -19.51 -10.93
C LEU A 167 -3.71 -20.97 -11.28
N SER A 168 -3.20 -21.92 -10.49
CA SER A 168 -3.64 -23.33 -10.56
C SER A 168 -5.10 -23.47 -10.12
N HIS A 169 -5.78 -24.49 -10.62
CA HIS A 169 -7.20 -24.74 -10.34
C HIS A 169 -7.52 -24.78 -8.83
N GLU A 170 -6.66 -25.39 -8.01
CA GLU A 170 -6.83 -25.42 -6.56
C GLU A 170 -6.70 -24.03 -5.93
N ALA A 171 -5.70 -23.24 -6.35
CA ALA A 171 -5.51 -21.88 -5.86
C ALA A 171 -6.65 -20.95 -6.29
N GLU A 172 -7.23 -21.17 -7.47
CA GLU A 172 -8.42 -20.43 -7.92
C GLU A 172 -9.65 -20.76 -7.09
N ARG A 173 -9.92 -22.06 -6.89
CA ARG A 173 -11.08 -22.54 -6.15
C ARG A 173 -11.09 -22.04 -4.70
N GLU A 174 -9.92 -21.98 -4.09
CA GLU A 174 -9.75 -21.65 -2.67
C GLU A 174 -9.07 -20.30 -2.46
N PHE A 175 -9.13 -19.41 -3.46
CA PHE A 175 -8.46 -18.10 -3.41
C PHE A 175 -8.82 -17.28 -2.18
N ALA A 176 -10.07 -17.37 -1.71
CA ALA A 176 -10.51 -16.68 -0.50
C ALA A 176 -9.75 -17.08 0.77
N LEU A 177 -9.12 -18.27 0.81
CA LEU A 177 -8.23 -18.67 1.91
C LEU A 177 -6.85 -18.03 1.77
N LEU A 178 -6.34 -17.91 0.54
CA LEU A 178 -5.03 -17.28 0.27
C LEU A 178 -5.05 -15.76 0.47
N ASP A 179 -6.21 -15.13 0.26
CA ASP A 179 -6.40 -13.68 0.40
C ASP A 179 -6.93 -13.27 1.79
N GLN A 180 -6.83 -14.17 2.77
CA GLN A 180 -7.05 -13.85 4.18
C GLN A 180 -5.73 -13.45 4.85
N PRO A 181 -5.76 -12.49 5.80
CA PRO A 181 -4.58 -12.19 6.60
C PRO A 181 -4.07 -13.47 7.26
N PRO A 182 -2.75 -13.75 7.23
CA PRO A 182 -2.22 -14.90 7.94
C PRO A 182 -2.55 -14.77 9.44
N MET A 183 -2.70 -15.90 10.12
CA MET A 183 -3.11 -15.93 11.53
C MET A 183 -2.12 -15.14 12.39
N GLU A 184 -0.84 -15.20 12.04
CA GLU A 184 0.31 -14.54 12.65
C GLU A 184 0.42 -13.04 12.34
N ALA A 185 -0.43 -12.49 11.47
CA ALA A 185 -0.48 -11.03 11.27
C ALA A 185 -1.11 -10.36 12.51
N GLU A 186 -0.27 -9.81 13.38
CA GLU A 186 -0.68 -9.17 14.64
C GLU A 186 -1.39 -7.83 14.39
N VAL A 187 -0.91 -7.04 13.42
CA VAL A 187 -1.44 -5.71 13.13
C VAL A 187 -2.43 -5.77 11.96
N ARG A 188 -3.65 -5.30 12.21
CA ARG A 188 -4.73 -5.23 11.21
C ARG A 188 -5.42 -3.87 11.29
N VAL A 189 -5.46 -3.16 10.17
CA VAL A 189 -6.13 -1.87 10.01
C VAL A 189 -7.31 -2.04 9.06
N GLY A 190 -8.50 -1.56 9.44
CA GLY A 190 -9.65 -1.55 8.56
C GLY A 190 -9.46 -0.54 7.42
N GLY A 191 -9.69 -0.96 6.17
CA GLY A 191 -9.77 -0.04 5.04
C GLY A 191 -11.02 0.83 5.10
N ALA A 192 -11.00 1.95 4.39
CA ALA A 192 -12.21 2.71 4.12
C ALA A 192 -13.13 1.94 3.17
N SER A 193 -14.42 1.86 3.47
CA SER A 193 -15.41 1.38 2.51
C SER A 193 -15.59 2.43 1.41
N ASP A 194 -15.65 1.99 0.17
CA ASP A 194 -15.94 2.83 -1.00
C ASP A 194 -17.41 3.29 -1.07
N GLY A 195 -18.24 2.93 -0.09
CA GLY A 195 -19.66 3.24 -0.05
C GLY A 195 -20.50 2.47 -1.09
N ARG A 196 -19.89 1.57 -1.87
CA ARG A 196 -20.55 0.80 -2.96
C ARG A 196 -21.01 -0.59 -2.53
N GLY A 197 -21.03 -0.85 -1.22
CA GLY A 197 -21.44 -2.14 -0.65
C GLY A 197 -20.36 -3.22 -0.73
N THR A 198 -19.17 -2.89 -1.24
CA THR A 198 -17.99 -3.76 -1.21
C THR A 198 -17.39 -3.75 0.20
N ARG A 199 -17.11 -4.95 0.75
CA ARG A 199 -16.44 -5.06 2.05
C ARG A 199 -15.07 -4.40 1.96
N ALA A 200 -14.80 -3.46 2.85
CA ALA A 200 -13.50 -2.80 2.89
C ALA A 200 -12.38 -3.82 3.15
N PRO A 201 -11.23 -3.67 2.47
CA PRO A 201 -10.09 -4.57 2.68
C PRO A 201 -9.56 -4.43 4.12
N VAL A 202 -8.95 -5.50 4.61
CA VAL A 202 -8.17 -5.46 5.85
C VAL A 202 -6.72 -5.26 5.47
N TRP A 203 -6.07 -4.24 6.01
CA TRP A 203 -4.67 -3.94 5.75
C TRP A 203 -3.79 -4.53 6.84
N THR A 204 -2.67 -5.15 6.46
CA THR A 204 -1.56 -5.49 7.39
C THR A 204 -0.29 -4.76 6.96
N LEU A 205 0.69 -4.73 7.85
CA LEU A 205 2.03 -4.23 7.57
C LEU A 205 3.05 -5.23 8.14
N ARG A 206 3.88 -5.82 7.28
CA ARG A 206 5.00 -6.69 7.69
C ARG A 206 6.24 -6.41 6.84
N LEU A 207 7.42 -6.77 7.36
CA LEU A 207 8.65 -6.76 6.56
C LEU A 207 8.78 -8.08 5.80
N VAL A 208 9.00 -7.98 4.50
CA VAL A 208 9.18 -9.13 3.60
C VAL A 208 10.55 -9.03 2.93
N PRO A 209 11.38 -10.09 2.94
CA PRO A 209 12.61 -10.12 2.17
C PRO A 209 12.37 -10.00 0.67
N ALA A 210 13.01 -9.02 0.02
CA ALA A 210 12.91 -8.73 -1.41
C ALA A 210 14.18 -9.11 -2.21
N SER A 211 15.00 -10.03 -1.69
CA SER A 211 16.12 -10.64 -2.43
C SER A 211 15.65 -11.38 -3.70
N ASP A 212 16.54 -11.71 -4.65
CA ASP A 212 16.12 -12.37 -5.90
C ASP A 212 15.64 -13.82 -5.71
N ALA A 213 16.10 -14.49 -4.65
CA ALA A 213 15.69 -15.84 -4.30
C ALA A 213 15.45 -15.99 -2.78
N PRO A 214 14.39 -16.68 -2.35
CA PRO A 214 14.22 -17.11 -0.97
C PRO A 214 15.30 -18.12 -0.53
N PRO A 215 15.67 -18.13 0.76
CA PRO A 215 16.36 -19.26 1.38
C PRO A 215 15.60 -20.57 1.15
N LEU A 216 16.31 -21.64 0.79
CA LEU A 216 15.71 -22.97 0.62
C LEU A 216 15.13 -23.45 1.95
N LEU A 217 13.83 -23.76 1.94
CA LEU A 217 13.27 -24.54 3.03
C LEU A 217 13.82 -25.95 2.90
N GLY A 218 14.31 -26.53 3.99
CA GLY A 218 14.51 -27.96 4.04
C GLY A 218 13.19 -28.65 3.67
N LEU A 219 13.12 -29.23 2.47
CA LEU A 219 12.17 -30.22 1.98
C LEU A 219 10.65 -30.11 2.34
N GLY A 220 10.08 -29.02 2.84
CA GLY A 220 8.64 -28.98 3.15
C GLY A 220 8.05 -27.67 3.69
N PHE A 221 6.72 -27.62 3.72
CA PHE A 221 5.90 -26.45 4.09
C PHE A 221 5.95 -26.09 5.59
N ALA A 222 6.39 -27.00 6.46
CA ALA A 222 6.28 -26.84 7.91
C ALA A 222 7.26 -25.82 8.55
N HIS A 223 8.16 -25.22 7.76
CA HIS A 223 9.32 -24.48 8.26
C HIS A 223 9.13 -22.96 8.34
N GLY A 224 8.08 -22.51 9.02
CA GLY A 224 7.97 -21.12 9.51
C GLY A 224 6.66 -20.42 9.14
N PRO A 225 6.44 -19.20 9.66
CA PRO A 225 5.43 -18.32 9.09
C PRO A 225 5.89 -17.96 7.68
N HIS A 226 5.02 -18.15 6.69
CA HIS A 226 5.30 -17.79 5.31
C HIS A 226 4.81 -16.38 5.00
N VAL A 227 5.39 -15.77 3.98
CA VAL A 227 4.75 -14.62 3.33
C VAL A 227 3.39 -15.05 2.75
N SER A 228 2.38 -14.20 2.85
CA SER A 228 1.06 -14.46 2.26
C SER A 228 1.03 -14.14 0.76
N LEU A 229 0.00 -14.64 0.06
CA LEU A 229 -0.20 -14.34 -1.35
C LEU A 229 -0.33 -12.83 -1.60
N THR A 230 -1.15 -12.16 -0.79
CA THR A 230 -1.45 -10.72 -0.87
C THR A 230 -0.19 -9.88 -0.71
N GLU A 231 0.71 -10.25 0.19
CA GLU A 231 1.99 -9.55 0.37
C GLU A 231 2.93 -9.75 -0.82
N MET A 232 3.05 -10.99 -1.32
CA MET A 232 3.85 -11.22 -2.53
C MET A 232 3.31 -10.45 -3.71
N PHE A 233 2.00 -10.37 -3.89
CA PHE A 233 1.38 -9.57 -4.94
C PHE A 233 1.66 -8.07 -4.77
N MET A 234 1.48 -7.51 -3.57
CA MET A 234 1.81 -6.12 -3.31
C MET A 234 3.30 -5.82 -3.51
N LEU A 235 4.18 -6.72 -3.08
CA LEU A 235 5.62 -6.57 -3.27
C LEU A 235 5.97 -6.57 -4.77
N GLN A 236 5.44 -7.51 -5.55
CA GLN A 236 5.64 -7.57 -7.00
C GLN A 236 5.18 -6.31 -7.71
N LEU A 237 3.94 -5.90 -7.48
CA LEU A 237 3.36 -4.73 -8.12
C LEU A 237 3.99 -3.43 -7.63
N GLY A 238 4.35 -3.37 -6.34
CA GLY A 238 5.02 -2.23 -5.71
C GLY A 238 6.39 -1.98 -6.32
N ARG A 239 7.20 -3.02 -6.52
CA ARG A 239 8.51 -2.92 -7.20
C ARG A 239 8.34 -2.37 -8.62
N LEU A 240 7.37 -2.87 -9.38
CA LEU A 240 7.07 -2.35 -10.72
C LEU A 240 6.66 -0.88 -10.70
N ALA A 241 5.80 -0.51 -9.75
CA ALA A 241 5.36 0.87 -9.54
C ALA A 241 6.52 1.80 -9.14
N ALA A 242 7.51 1.29 -8.40
CA ALA A 242 8.74 2.00 -8.03
C ALA A 242 9.77 2.11 -9.18
N GLY A 243 9.49 1.52 -10.35
CA GLY A 243 10.40 1.57 -11.50
C GLY A 243 11.35 0.37 -11.60
N GLU A 244 11.30 -0.57 -10.66
CA GLU A 244 12.10 -1.78 -10.71
C GLU A 244 11.51 -2.76 -11.73
N ARG A 245 12.36 -3.34 -12.58
CA ARG A 245 11.93 -4.19 -13.70
C ARG A 245 12.28 -5.65 -13.54
N GLU A 246 13.11 -5.97 -12.55
CA GLU A 246 13.48 -7.34 -12.24
C GLU A 246 12.39 -8.01 -11.37
N PRO A 247 11.76 -9.10 -11.85
CA PRO A 247 10.77 -9.82 -11.08
C PRO A 247 11.41 -10.63 -9.94
N LEU A 248 10.70 -10.76 -8.82
CA LEU A 248 11.10 -11.65 -7.74
C LEU A 248 10.82 -13.09 -8.11
N ASP A 249 11.61 -14.00 -7.53
CA ASP A 249 11.38 -15.44 -7.60
C ASP A 249 11.42 -15.96 -9.05
N ALA A 250 12.29 -15.41 -9.91
CA ALA A 250 12.47 -15.94 -11.26
C ALA A 250 13.16 -17.32 -11.28
N ASN A 251 13.95 -17.62 -10.23
CA ASN A 251 14.83 -18.78 -10.20
C ASN A 251 14.43 -19.84 -9.14
N SER A 252 13.44 -19.57 -8.30
CA SER A 252 13.01 -20.49 -7.23
C SER A 252 11.58 -20.18 -6.79
N PHE A 253 10.97 -21.12 -6.08
CA PHE A 253 9.59 -20.95 -5.58
C PHE A 253 9.58 -20.45 -4.15
N THR A 254 8.63 -19.59 -3.83
CA THR A 254 8.32 -19.17 -2.45
C THR A 254 7.04 -19.86 -1.97
N TRP A 255 7.12 -20.57 -0.85
CA TRP A 255 5.91 -21.04 -0.16
C TRP A 255 5.10 -19.86 0.38
N LEU A 256 3.78 -19.96 0.25
CA LEU A 256 2.83 -18.94 0.71
C LEU A 256 2.09 -19.40 1.96
N ALA A 257 1.72 -18.44 2.82
CA ALA A 257 0.87 -18.70 3.97
C ALA A 257 -0.52 -19.20 3.56
N ASN A 258 -1.24 -19.77 4.54
CA ASN A 258 -2.56 -20.37 4.43
C ASN A 258 -2.56 -21.67 3.60
N ALA A 259 -2.80 -22.79 4.27
CA ALA A 259 -2.89 -24.09 3.62
C ALA A 259 -4.25 -24.26 2.91
N LEU A 260 -4.24 -25.06 1.85
CA LEU A 260 -5.38 -25.36 0.98
C LEU A 260 -5.75 -26.85 1.07
N GLY A 261 -6.91 -27.20 0.53
CA GLY A 261 -7.39 -28.58 0.43
C GLY A 261 -7.47 -29.26 1.80
N GLU A 262 -7.98 -28.55 2.80
CA GLU A 262 -8.05 -28.98 4.21
C GLU A 262 -6.67 -29.24 4.84
N GLY A 263 -5.67 -28.42 4.49
CA GLY A 263 -4.32 -28.53 5.03
C GLY A 263 -3.39 -29.48 4.27
N ARG A 264 -3.87 -30.11 3.19
CA ARG A 264 -3.08 -31.07 2.39
C ARG A 264 -2.15 -30.40 1.38
N LEU A 265 -2.49 -29.18 0.95
CA LEU A 265 -1.78 -28.45 -0.08
C LEU A 265 -1.24 -27.13 0.49
N GLY A 266 -0.05 -26.74 0.07
CA GLY A 266 0.42 -25.37 0.17
C GLY A 266 0.37 -24.69 -1.19
N ALA A 267 0.15 -23.38 -1.21
CA ALA A 267 0.34 -22.57 -2.41
C ALA A 267 1.80 -22.08 -2.47
N ARG A 268 2.30 -21.90 -3.70
CA ARG A 268 3.64 -21.35 -3.95
C ARG A 268 3.63 -20.35 -5.09
N HIS A 269 4.43 -19.31 -4.93
CA HIS A 269 4.65 -18.23 -5.88
C HIS A 269 5.95 -18.49 -6.68
N ILE A 270 5.94 -18.10 -7.95
CA ILE A 270 7.13 -17.98 -8.82
C ILE A 270 6.84 -16.92 -9.89
N PHE A 271 7.86 -16.22 -10.36
CA PHE A 271 7.77 -15.54 -11.66
C PHE A 271 8.32 -16.46 -12.75
N ASP A 272 7.47 -16.85 -13.69
CA ASP A 272 7.87 -17.66 -14.84
C ASP A 272 8.43 -16.73 -15.92
N ASP A 273 9.75 -16.53 -15.92
CA ASP A 273 10.39 -15.62 -16.88
C ASP A 273 10.14 -16.04 -18.32
N SER A 274 10.05 -17.34 -18.61
CA SER A 274 9.84 -17.82 -19.98
C SER A 274 8.51 -17.34 -20.56
N GLU A 275 7.47 -17.30 -19.73
CA GLU A 275 6.12 -16.85 -20.10
C GLU A 275 5.83 -15.40 -19.71
N GLY A 276 6.67 -14.76 -18.88
CA GLY A 276 6.42 -13.42 -18.35
C GLY A 276 5.17 -13.36 -17.48
N VAL A 277 4.97 -14.32 -16.57
CA VAL A 277 3.79 -14.39 -15.69
C VAL A 277 4.16 -14.65 -14.24
N VAL A 278 3.43 -14.03 -13.31
CA VAL A 278 3.39 -14.50 -11.93
C VAL A 278 2.52 -15.74 -11.88
N ARG A 279 3.06 -16.85 -11.37
CA ARG A 279 2.35 -18.13 -11.27
C ARG A 279 2.16 -18.52 -9.81
N VAL A 280 0.91 -18.82 -9.46
CA VAL A 280 0.55 -19.43 -8.17
C VAL A 280 0.13 -20.87 -8.43
N SER A 281 0.95 -21.81 -7.99
CA SER A 281 0.67 -23.24 -8.09
C SER A 281 0.49 -23.87 -6.72
N THR A 282 -0.11 -25.06 -6.66
CA THR A 282 -0.22 -25.83 -5.41
C THR A 282 0.66 -27.06 -5.43
N ARG A 283 1.06 -27.52 -4.25
CA ARG A 283 1.78 -28.79 -4.07
C ARG A 283 1.49 -29.36 -2.69
N GLY A 284 1.60 -30.68 -2.56
CA GLY A 284 1.44 -31.34 -1.26
C GLY A 284 2.42 -30.78 -0.22
N VAL A 285 1.94 -30.52 1.01
CA VAL A 285 2.73 -29.88 2.08
C VAL A 285 3.99 -30.67 2.48
N PHE A 286 4.01 -31.98 2.22
CA PHE A 286 5.14 -32.89 2.48
C PHE A 286 6.05 -33.10 1.27
N ASN A 287 5.78 -32.45 0.14
CA ASN A 287 6.60 -32.64 -1.05
C ASN A 287 7.98 -32.00 -0.85
N GLN A 288 9.02 -32.71 -1.27
CA GLN A 288 10.43 -32.39 -1.06
C GLN A 288 11.10 -32.06 -2.41
N GLY A 289 10.70 -30.95 -3.03
CA GLY A 289 11.26 -30.48 -4.31
C GLY A 289 12.59 -29.73 -4.13
N PRO A 290 13.52 -29.82 -5.09
CA PRO A 290 14.88 -29.25 -4.95
C PRO A 290 14.97 -27.72 -5.07
N HIS A 291 13.88 -27.04 -5.45
CA HIS A 291 13.86 -25.60 -5.73
C HIS A 291 12.86 -24.82 -4.84
N MET A 292 12.51 -25.36 -3.67
CA MET A 292 11.52 -24.74 -2.80
C MET A 292 12.18 -23.94 -1.68
N GLY A 293 11.94 -22.63 -1.68
CA GLY A 293 12.35 -21.71 -0.62
C GLY A 293 11.17 -21.10 0.12
N ALA A 294 11.47 -20.34 1.17
CA ALA A 294 10.52 -19.45 1.81
C ALA A 294 11.12 -18.09 2.05
N ARG A 295 10.27 -17.07 1.89
CA ARG A 295 10.49 -15.74 2.42
C ARG A 295 9.79 -15.69 3.76
N GLN A 296 10.59 -15.78 4.84
CA GLN A 296 10.05 -15.61 6.19
C GLN A 296 9.90 -14.12 6.47
N PRO A 297 8.69 -13.66 6.80
CA PRO A 297 8.44 -12.28 7.16
C PRO A 297 8.94 -12.00 8.58
N TYR A 298 9.23 -10.74 8.89
CA TYR A 298 9.57 -10.31 10.25
C TYR A 298 8.38 -9.60 10.90
N CYS A 299 8.21 -9.89 12.19
CA CYS A 299 7.26 -9.26 13.13
C CYS A 299 8.00 -8.55 14.27
#